data_AF-A0A8S4C1F7-F1
#
_entry.id   AF-A0A8S4C1F7-F1
#
_cell.length_a   1.000
_cell.length_b   1.000
_cell.length_c   1.000
_cell.angle_alpha   90.00
_cell.angle_beta   90.00
_cell.angle_gamma   90.00
#
_symmetry.space_group_name_H-M   'P 1'
#
loop_
_entity.id
_entity.type
_entity.pdbx_description
1 polymer ?
#
loop_
_entity_poly.entity_id
_entity_poly.type
_entity_poly.pdbx_seq_one_letter_code
_entity_poly.pdbx_strand_id
1 'polypeptide(L)'
;VILVSRNHKGIYHLAQIPLIDGAMVVMEPNSGRVFALIGGYDFTRSYFNRAIQAKRQPGSAFKTFVYLAALEEGYPPNAMILDDPITVSQGQGIPNWQPKNFGGQFFGLMTLRTALEKSRNIPTVRIILELGIEKIVQTAMALKIYNQPRYNYSVALGASETTLMDMTNAYNIIASQGMETRPKLIDSVYDRKGNLLYKDYDMKCINCISNDINSVPEIKYVSEPIISEDVNYQLTSLLNGAMRRGTGARSNVLKKTLAGKTGTTNNSHDAWFIGFTPYVTAGTYIGYDIPRDMGQRETGSTVSLPIFIDFMQAAVNDLPDVPFKVPKNIILRKIDRHSGKFVEDYNSINYKDVILEAFQNGNFQDKSFSSEKSTNQHADYNLRSIIDSLDIEDETNN
;
A
#
# COMPACT_ATOMS: atom_id res chain seq x y z
N VAL A 1 -19.80 36.82 -6.75
CA VAL A 1 -18.42 36.71 -6.22
C VAL A 1 -17.53 36.21 -7.36
N ILE A 2 -16.49 36.95 -7.73
CA ILE A 2 -15.46 36.49 -8.68
C ILE A 2 -14.29 35.98 -7.84
N LEU A 3 -13.91 34.73 -8.03
CA LEU A 3 -12.76 34.16 -7.34
C LEU A 3 -11.54 34.28 -8.23
N VAL A 4 -10.43 34.71 -7.62
CA VAL A 4 -9.14 34.78 -8.27
C VAL A 4 -8.11 34.03 -7.45
N SER A 5 -7.21 33.33 -8.13
CA SER A 5 -6.04 32.70 -7.52
C SER A 5 -4.77 33.37 -8.03
N ARG A 6 -3.79 33.54 -7.14
CA ARG A 6 -2.49 34.15 -7.49
C ARG A 6 -1.47 33.04 -7.73
N ASN A 7 -0.86 33.00 -8.90
CA ASN A 7 0.19 32.03 -9.19
C ASN A 7 1.55 32.43 -8.58
N HIS A 8 2.55 31.56 -8.66
CA HIS A 8 3.91 31.83 -8.14
C HIS A 8 4.61 33.05 -8.76
N LYS A 9 4.17 33.51 -9.94
CA LYS A 9 4.67 34.73 -10.60
C LYS A 9 3.91 35.99 -10.19
N GLY A 10 2.98 35.88 -9.24
CA GLY A 10 2.17 36.97 -8.73
C GLY A 10 0.99 37.38 -9.63
N ILE A 11 0.72 36.64 -10.71
CA ILE A 11 -0.36 36.91 -11.67
C ILE A 11 -1.65 36.27 -11.18
N TYR A 12 -2.75 37.03 -11.22
CA TYR A 12 -4.07 36.56 -10.85
C TYR A 12 -4.77 35.88 -12.03
N HIS A 13 -5.42 34.74 -11.76
CA HIS A 13 -6.23 34.00 -12.70
C HIS A 13 -7.64 33.82 -12.13
N LEU A 14 -8.65 33.83 -13.00
CA LEU A 14 -10.00 33.42 -12.61
C LEU A 14 -9.95 31.99 -12.08
N ALA A 15 -10.62 31.77 -10.96
CA ALA A 15 -10.63 30.49 -10.26
C ALA A 15 -12.07 30.08 -9.93
N GLN A 16 -12.24 28.80 -9.62
CA GLN A 16 -13.47 28.24 -9.09
C GLN A 16 -13.10 27.35 -7.92
N ILE A 17 -13.94 27.34 -6.87
CA ILE A 17 -13.78 26.34 -5.81
C ILE A 17 -14.05 24.96 -6.42
N PRO A 18 -13.13 24.00 -6.29
CA PRO A 18 -13.34 22.64 -6.73
C PRO A 18 -14.61 22.03 -6.12
N LEU A 19 -15.39 21.31 -6.92
CA LEU A 19 -16.47 20.45 -6.43
C LEU A 19 -15.92 19.12 -5.91
N ILE A 20 -14.76 18.73 -6.42
CA ILE A 20 -14.01 17.56 -5.99
C ILE A 20 -13.18 17.94 -4.76
N ASP A 21 -12.97 16.98 -3.86
CA ASP A 21 -12.22 17.20 -2.63
C ASP A 21 -11.19 16.07 -2.44
N GLY A 22 -10.48 16.09 -1.32
CA GLY A 22 -9.47 15.10 -1.04
C GLY A 22 -8.92 15.16 0.37
N ALA A 23 -7.87 14.37 0.58
CA ALA A 23 -7.14 14.35 1.82
C ALA A 23 -5.67 13.98 1.58
N MET A 24 -4.82 14.36 2.53
CA MET A 24 -3.43 13.92 2.59
C MET A 24 -3.06 13.58 4.04
N VAL A 25 -2.35 12.47 4.19
CA VAL A 25 -1.76 12.03 5.46
C VAL A 25 -0.26 11.87 5.24
N VAL A 26 0.55 12.41 6.14
CA VAL A 26 2.01 12.28 6.11
C VAL A 26 2.48 11.74 7.45
N MET A 27 3.26 10.66 7.43
CA MET A 27 3.72 9.93 8.62
C MET A 27 5.23 9.71 8.59
N GLU A 28 5.84 9.72 9.76
CA GLU A 28 7.20 9.21 9.96
C GLU A 28 7.17 7.69 10.10
N PRO A 29 7.96 6.94 9.29
CA PRO A 29 7.95 5.48 9.28
C PRO A 29 8.07 4.84 10.65
N ASN A 30 9.10 5.16 11.42
CA ASN A 30 9.47 4.31 12.56
C ASN A 30 8.62 4.57 13.82
N SER A 31 8.11 5.79 14.00
CA SER A 31 7.33 6.21 15.17
C SER A 31 5.82 6.23 14.93
N GLY A 32 5.39 6.30 13.67
CA GLY A 32 3.99 6.56 13.31
C GLY A 32 3.51 7.99 13.60
N ARG A 33 4.42 8.93 13.91
CA ARG A 33 4.07 10.35 14.09
C ARG A 33 3.49 10.92 12.81
N VAL A 34 2.34 11.59 12.93
CA VAL A 34 1.67 12.26 11.82
C VAL A 34 2.25 13.67 11.67
N PHE A 35 3.08 13.88 10.65
CA PHE A 35 3.67 15.18 10.35
C PHE A 35 2.67 16.16 9.74
N ALA A 36 1.73 15.67 8.93
CA ALA A 36 0.69 16.49 8.33
C ALA A 36 -0.61 15.70 8.14
N LEU A 37 -1.73 16.38 8.38
CA LEU A 37 -3.08 15.84 8.21
C LEU A 37 -3.96 16.90 7.54
N ILE A 38 -4.26 16.69 6.26
CA ILE A 38 -5.16 17.56 5.48
C ILE A 38 -6.46 16.80 5.23
N GLY A 39 -7.57 17.31 5.78
CA GLY A 39 -8.90 16.67 5.72
C GLY A 39 -9.82 17.16 4.59
N GLY A 40 -9.39 18.15 3.82
CA GLY A 40 -10.19 18.72 2.73
C GLY A 40 -9.56 19.98 2.14
N TYR A 41 -10.16 20.49 1.07
CA TYR A 41 -9.73 21.70 0.36
C TYR A 41 -9.78 22.96 1.24
N ASP A 42 -10.83 23.11 2.04
CA ASP A 42 -11.05 24.29 2.89
C ASP A 42 -11.84 23.93 4.16
N PHE A 43 -11.17 24.01 5.31
CA PHE A 43 -11.75 23.71 6.62
C PHE A 43 -12.89 24.66 7.00
N THR A 44 -12.83 25.93 6.57
CA THR A 44 -13.87 26.92 6.91
C THR A 44 -15.20 26.62 6.24
N ARG A 45 -15.18 25.77 5.20
CA ARG A 45 -16.35 25.33 4.46
C ARG A 45 -16.83 23.94 4.86
N SER A 46 -15.89 23.09 5.24
CA SER A 46 -16.18 21.70 5.61
C SER A 46 -15.27 21.29 6.75
N TYR A 47 -15.87 21.11 7.92
CA TYR A 47 -15.20 20.53 9.10
C TYR A 47 -15.03 19.01 9.00
N PHE A 48 -15.59 18.38 7.96
CA PHE A 48 -15.49 16.95 7.72
C PHE A 48 -14.06 16.58 7.31
N ASN A 49 -13.37 15.82 8.17
CA ASN A 49 -12.01 15.40 7.96
C ASN A 49 -11.97 14.10 7.14
N ARG A 50 -11.83 14.24 5.83
CA ARG A 50 -11.79 13.11 4.89
C ARG A 50 -10.61 12.17 5.12
N ALA A 51 -9.55 12.62 5.78
CA ALA A 51 -8.41 11.76 6.07
C ALA A 51 -8.75 10.63 7.06
N ILE A 52 -9.64 10.89 8.02
CA ILE A 52 -9.97 9.97 9.12
C ILE A 52 -11.45 9.56 9.17
N GLN A 53 -12.35 10.29 8.50
CA GLN A 53 -13.80 10.06 8.57
C GLN A 53 -14.38 9.54 7.25
N ALA A 54 -13.79 9.86 6.11
CA ALA A 54 -14.29 9.39 4.81
C ALA A 54 -13.89 7.94 4.60
N LYS A 55 -14.88 7.03 4.69
CA LYS A 55 -14.73 5.64 4.31
C LYS A 55 -14.86 5.54 2.79
N ARG A 56 -13.81 5.08 2.13
CA ARG A 56 -13.66 5.06 0.68
C ARG A 56 -12.97 3.79 0.21
N GLN A 57 -13.27 3.37 -1.01
CA GLN A 57 -12.66 2.16 -1.57
C GLN A 57 -11.22 2.45 -2.01
N PRO A 58 -10.20 1.75 -1.48
CA PRO A 58 -8.80 1.98 -1.85
C PRO A 58 -8.47 1.45 -3.26
N GLY A 59 -9.31 0.57 -3.79
CA GLY A 59 -9.14 -0.06 -5.11
C GLY A 59 -7.77 -0.70 -5.26
N SER A 60 -7.10 -0.44 -6.39
CA SER A 60 -5.79 -1.03 -6.70
C SER A 60 -4.64 -0.75 -5.70
N ALA A 61 -4.80 0.19 -4.76
CA ALA A 61 -3.83 0.37 -3.68
C ALA A 61 -3.84 -0.81 -2.69
N PHE A 62 -4.96 -1.53 -2.57
CA PHE A 62 -5.10 -2.70 -1.71
C PHE A 62 -4.31 -3.92 -2.21
N LYS A 63 -4.01 -3.98 -3.52
CA LYS A 63 -3.24 -5.09 -4.12
C LYS A 63 -1.91 -5.32 -3.43
N THR A 64 -1.27 -4.28 -2.90
CA THR A 64 -0.05 -4.40 -2.12
C THR A 64 -0.16 -5.50 -1.04
N PHE A 65 -1.29 -5.59 -0.37
CA PHE A 65 -1.51 -6.54 0.73
C PHE A 65 -1.88 -7.95 0.24
N VAL A 66 -2.47 -8.06 -0.96
CA VAL A 66 -2.65 -9.36 -1.64
C VAL A 66 -1.29 -9.95 -2.01
N TYR A 67 -0.38 -9.12 -2.49
CA TYR A 67 0.97 -9.57 -2.86
C TYR A 67 1.84 -9.80 -1.64
N LEU A 68 1.63 -9.05 -0.55
CA LEU A 68 2.22 -9.36 0.75
C LEU A 68 1.86 -10.79 1.18
N ALA A 69 0.57 -11.13 1.19
CA ALA A 69 0.12 -12.48 1.55
C ALA A 69 0.77 -13.57 0.67
N ALA A 70 0.95 -13.32 -0.63
CA ALA A 70 1.65 -14.25 -1.51
C ALA A 70 3.13 -14.44 -1.15
N LEU A 71 3.82 -13.34 -0.82
CA LEU A 71 5.23 -13.39 -0.39
C LEU A 71 5.37 -14.10 0.96
N GLU A 72 4.43 -13.91 1.89
CA GLU A 72 4.37 -14.62 3.18
C GLU A 72 4.16 -16.13 3.00
N GLU A 73 3.38 -16.52 2.00
CA GLU A 73 3.19 -17.92 1.59
C GLU A 73 4.36 -18.47 0.75
N GLY A 74 5.46 -17.72 0.67
CA GLY A 74 6.71 -18.15 0.06
C GLY A 74 6.74 -18.11 -1.46
N TYR A 75 5.77 -17.47 -2.13
CA TYR A 75 5.89 -17.23 -3.57
C TYR A 75 6.98 -16.21 -3.84
N PRO A 76 8.02 -16.52 -4.64
CA PRO A 76 9.08 -15.56 -4.92
C PRO A 76 8.60 -14.44 -5.87
N PRO A 77 9.26 -13.27 -5.88
CA PRO A 77 8.93 -12.16 -6.79
C PRO A 77 8.88 -12.50 -8.29
N ASN A 78 9.66 -13.50 -8.72
CA ASN A 78 9.69 -13.97 -10.10
C ASN A 78 8.67 -15.10 -10.40
N ALA A 79 7.84 -15.50 -9.42
CA ALA A 79 6.79 -16.50 -9.62
C ALA A 79 5.90 -16.11 -10.79
N MET A 80 5.64 -17.05 -11.70
CA MET A 80 4.86 -16.78 -12.90
C MET A 80 3.35 -16.88 -12.62
N ILE A 81 2.61 -15.91 -13.16
CA ILE A 81 1.15 -15.78 -13.06
C ILE A 81 0.56 -15.50 -14.42
N LEU A 82 -0.52 -16.19 -14.75
CA LEU A 82 -1.20 -16.04 -16.04
C LEU A 82 -2.15 -14.83 -16.05
N ASP A 83 -1.92 -13.89 -16.98
CA ASP A 83 -2.81 -12.76 -17.28
C ASP A 83 -3.72 -13.06 -18.47
N ASP A 84 -4.56 -14.09 -18.36
CA ASP A 84 -5.57 -14.51 -19.35
C ASP A 84 -6.99 -14.56 -18.75
N PRO A 85 -8.04 -14.39 -19.57
CA PRO A 85 -9.43 -14.38 -19.11
C PRO A 85 -9.74 -15.49 -18.11
N ILE A 86 -10.46 -15.13 -17.05
CA ILE A 86 -10.90 -16.06 -16.01
C ILE A 86 -12.39 -15.81 -15.71
N THR A 87 -13.10 -16.90 -15.46
CA THR A 87 -14.48 -16.86 -14.96
C THR A 87 -14.49 -17.50 -13.58
N VAL A 88 -15.01 -16.79 -12.59
CA VAL A 88 -15.05 -17.23 -11.18
C VAL A 88 -16.49 -17.52 -10.81
N SER A 89 -16.77 -18.74 -10.35
CA SER A 89 -18.06 -19.07 -9.76
C SER A 89 -18.16 -18.45 -8.37
N GLN A 90 -19.29 -17.78 -8.08
CA GLN A 90 -19.52 -17.10 -6.80
C GLN A 90 -20.47 -17.86 -5.88
N GLY A 91 -20.87 -19.08 -6.23
CA GLY A 91 -21.86 -19.88 -5.50
C GLY A 91 -23.18 -20.03 -6.25
N GLN A 92 -24.06 -20.90 -5.72
CA GLN A 92 -25.31 -21.26 -6.38
C GLN A 92 -26.26 -20.06 -6.50
N GLY A 93 -26.81 -19.84 -7.69
CA GLY A 93 -27.74 -18.74 -7.97
C GLY A 93 -27.08 -17.36 -8.13
N ILE A 94 -25.77 -17.23 -7.95
CA ILE A 94 -25.03 -15.98 -8.18
C ILE A 94 -24.37 -16.03 -9.55
N PRO A 95 -24.55 -15.02 -10.42
CA PRO A 95 -23.89 -14.98 -11.72
C PRO A 95 -22.38 -15.12 -11.60
N ASN A 96 -21.79 -15.88 -12.53
CA ASN A 96 -20.35 -15.99 -12.65
C ASN A 96 -19.72 -14.61 -12.84
N TRP A 97 -18.60 -14.39 -12.18
CA TRP A 97 -17.87 -13.12 -12.25
C TRP A 97 -16.71 -13.22 -13.22
N GLN A 98 -16.61 -12.24 -14.12
CA GLN A 98 -15.57 -12.13 -15.12
C GLN A 98 -14.81 -10.80 -14.90
N PRO A 99 -13.74 -10.81 -14.09
CA PRO A 99 -12.91 -9.63 -13.90
C PRO A 99 -12.28 -9.20 -15.23
N LYS A 100 -11.94 -7.90 -15.32
CA LYS A 100 -11.25 -7.33 -16.48
C LYS A 100 -10.06 -6.51 -16.03
N ASN A 101 -9.00 -6.51 -16.83
CA ASN A 101 -7.90 -5.56 -16.66
C ASN A 101 -8.32 -4.17 -17.10
N PHE A 102 -7.71 -3.16 -16.48
CA PHE A 102 -7.78 -1.80 -16.99
C PHE A 102 -7.23 -1.75 -18.42
N GLY A 103 -7.97 -1.15 -19.36
CA GLY A 103 -7.65 -1.13 -20.79
C GLY A 103 -7.98 -2.40 -21.58
N GLY A 104 -8.47 -3.47 -20.93
CA GLY A 104 -9.03 -4.66 -21.60
C GLY A 104 -8.04 -5.63 -22.26
N GLN A 105 -6.75 -5.30 -22.32
CA GLN A 105 -5.71 -6.17 -22.89
C GLN A 105 -5.29 -7.29 -21.93
N PHE A 106 -4.70 -8.35 -22.48
CA PHE A 106 -4.11 -9.49 -21.77
C PHE A 106 -2.65 -9.62 -22.21
N PHE A 107 -1.75 -9.90 -21.27
CA PHE A 107 -0.31 -10.00 -21.54
C PHE A 107 0.24 -11.42 -21.41
N GLY A 108 -0.62 -12.41 -21.15
CA GLY A 108 -0.19 -13.80 -20.95
C GLY A 108 0.61 -13.98 -19.67
N LEU A 109 1.61 -14.85 -19.70
CA LEU A 109 2.40 -15.18 -18.52
C LEU A 109 3.32 -14.03 -18.11
N MET A 110 3.31 -13.65 -16.84
CA MET A 110 4.17 -12.59 -16.29
C MET A 110 4.62 -12.91 -14.86
N THR A 111 5.72 -12.29 -14.43
CA THR A 111 6.19 -12.40 -13.03
C THR A 111 5.24 -11.73 -12.05
N LEU A 112 5.19 -12.22 -10.81
CA LEU A 112 4.46 -11.64 -9.68
C LEU A 112 4.86 -10.17 -9.49
N ARG A 113 6.16 -9.84 -9.60
CA ARG A 113 6.62 -8.46 -9.68
C ARG A 113 5.89 -7.66 -10.77
N THR A 114 5.97 -8.10 -12.02
CA THR A 114 5.41 -7.36 -13.15
C THR A 114 3.90 -7.16 -13.00
N ALA A 115 3.20 -8.16 -12.46
CA ALA A 115 1.79 -8.09 -12.19
C ALA A 115 1.44 -6.95 -11.19
N LEU A 116 2.22 -6.76 -10.12
CA LEU A 116 2.04 -5.65 -9.19
C LEU A 116 2.47 -4.31 -9.81
N GLU A 117 3.63 -4.26 -10.48
CA GLU A 117 4.17 -3.05 -11.14
C GLU A 117 3.17 -2.46 -12.13
N LYS A 118 2.54 -3.32 -12.93
CA LYS A 118 1.51 -2.95 -13.92
C LYS A 118 0.10 -2.93 -13.35
N SER A 119 -0.06 -3.23 -12.06
CA SER A 119 -1.35 -3.23 -11.35
C SER A 119 -2.42 -4.07 -12.05
N ARG A 120 -2.07 -5.28 -12.52
CA ARG A 120 -2.98 -6.14 -13.30
C ARG A 120 -4.05 -6.77 -12.41
N ASN A 121 -5.30 -6.77 -12.86
CA ASN A 121 -6.43 -7.29 -12.07
C ASN A 121 -6.44 -8.81 -12.08
N ILE A 122 -6.27 -9.42 -13.26
CA ILE A 122 -6.43 -10.87 -13.43
C ILE A 122 -5.39 -11.68 -12.65
N PRO A 123 -4.07 -11.40 -12.71
CA PRO A 123 -3.09 -12.05 -11.84
C PRO A 123 -3.41 -11.89 -10.36
N THR A 124 -3.90 -10.72 -9.94
CA THR A 124 -4.29 -10.47 -8.55
C THR A 124 -5.44 -11.39 -8.13
N VAL A 125 -6.45 -11.57 -8.99
CA VAL A 125 -7.56 -12.51 -8.74
C VAL A 125 -7.03 -13.94 -8.62
N ARG A 126 -6.07 -14.35 -9.46
CA ARG A 126 -5.46 -15.68 -9.35
C ARG A 126 -4.72 -15.88 -8.04
N ILE A 127 -4.01 -14.86 -7.54
CA ILE A 127 -3.40 -14.91 -6.19
C ILE A 127 -4.47 -15.15 -5.13
N ILE A 128 -5.57 -14.38 -5.17
CA ILE A 128 -6.66 -14.49 -4.20
C ILE A 128 -7.30 -15.89 -4.23
N LEU A 129 -7.53 -16.45 -5.43
CA LEU A 129 -8.08 -17.79 -5.58
C LEU A 129 -7.12 -18.88 -5.10
N GLU A 130 -5.82 -18.71 -5.32
CA GLU A 130 -4.80 -19.67 -4.92
C GLU A 130 -4.62 -19.70 -3.40
N LEU A 131 -4.60 -18.54 -2.74
CA LEU A 131 -4.38 -18.39 -1.30
C LEU A 131 -5.66 -18.50 -0.46
N GLY A 132 -6.81 -18.21 -1.06
CA GLY A 132 -8.08 -18.07 -0.36
C GLY A 132 -8.31 -16.68 0.24
N ILE A 133 -9.59 -16.26 0.30
CA ILE A 133 -9.99 -14.93 0.83
C ILE A 133 -9.58 -14.75 2.29
N GLU A 134 -9.66 -15.82 3.10
CA GLU A 134 -9.38 -15.76 4.53
C GLU A 134 -7.99 -15.20 4.81
N LYS A 135 -6.96 -15.70 4.11
CA LYS A 135 -5.59 -15.22 4.25
C LYS A 135 -5.48 -13.72 3.95
N ILE A 136 -6.12 -13.27 2.88
CA ILE A 136 -6.11 -11.85 2.48
C ILE A 136 -6.77 -10.97 3.55
N VAL A 137 -7.88 -11.44 4.12
CA VAL A 137 -8.60 -10.73 5.18
C VAL A 137 -7.76 -10.69 6.47
N GLN A 138 -7.12 -11.79 6.85
CA GLN A 138 -6.22 -11.84 8.01
C GLN A 138 -5.04 -10.87 7.85
N THR A 139 -4.40 -10.83 6.68
CA THR A 139 -3.33 -9.85 6.39
C THR A 139 -3.85 -8.42 6.51
N ALA A 140 -5.06 -8.12 6.02
CA ALA A 140 -5.64 -6.79 6.12
C ALA A 140 -6.00 -6.37 7.55
N MET A 141 -6.45 -7.32 8.38
CA MET A 141 -6.73 -7.09 9.80
C MET A 141 -5.44 -6.88 10.60
N ALA A 142 -4.39 -7.68 10.35
CA ALA A 142 -3.08 -7.52 10.99
C ALA A 142 -2.47 -6.14 10.71
N LEU A 143 -2.71 -5.60 9.51
CA LEU A 143 -2.29 -4.25 9.12
C LEU A 143 -3.27 -3.15 9.51
N LYS A 144 -4.35 -3.49 10.23
CA LYS A 144 -5.38 -2.55 10.70
C LYS A 144 -6.02 -1.71 9.60
N ILE A 145 -6.14 -2.27 8.39
CA ILE A 145 -6.79 -1.60 7.24
C ILE A 145 -8.31 -1.58 7.43
N TYR A 146 -8.85 -2.65 8.03
CA TYR A 146 -10.27 -2.82 8.28
C TYR A 146 -10.51 -3.27 9.71
N ASN A 147 -11.47 -2.64 10.40
CA ASN A 147 -11.88 -3.08 11.74
C ASN A 147 -12.82 -4.31 11.67
N GLN A 148 -13.67 -4.40 10.64
CA GLN A 148 -14.63 -5.51 10.44
C GLN A 148 -14.85 -5.76 8.93
N PRO A 149 -13.91 -6.41 8.23
CA PRO A 149 -14.05 -6.69 6.81
C PRO A 149 -15.14 -7.75 6.54
N ARG A 150 -15.82 -7.64 5.39
CA ARG A 150 -16.66 -8.72 4.86
C ARG A 150 -15.76 -9.79 4.21
N TYR A 151 -16.16 -11.06 4.28
CA TYR A 151 -15.43 -12.17 3.65
C TYR A 151 -15.98 -12.46 2.25
N ASN A 152 -15.58 -11.68 1.24
CA ASN A 152 -15.96 -11.96 -0.16
C ASN A 152 -14.85 -11.56 -1.16
N TYR A 153 -14.96 -12.02 -2.41
CA TYR A 153 -13.95 -11.76 -3.45
C TYR A 153 -13.78 -10.28 -3.80
N SER A 154 -14.82 -9.45 -3.64
CA SER A 154 -14.70 -8.02 -3.95
C SER A 154 -13.87 -7.28 -2.88
N VAL A 155 -13.93 -7.72 -1.62
CA VAL A 155 -13.02 -7.22 -0.56
C VAL A 155 -11.56 -7.46 -0.95
N ALA A 156 -11.25 -8.64 -1.49
CA ALA A 156 -9.89 -8.98 -1.89
C ALA A 156 -9.36 -8.13 -3.08
N LEU A 157 -10.23 -7.42 -3.81
CA LEU A 157 -9.84 -6.42 -4.83
C LEU A 157 -9.81 -4.97 -4.31
N GLY A 158 -10.02 -4.74 -3.02
CA GLY A 158 -10.08 -3.40 -2.43
C GLY A 158 -11.43 -2.70 -2.63
N ALA A 159 -12.54 -3.45 -2.72
CA ALA A 159 -13.89 -2.89 -2.77
C ALA A 159 -14.49 -2.61 -1.38
N SER A 160 -13.80 -3.01 -0.30
CA SER A 160 -14.16 -2.62 1.06
C SER A 160 -13.63 -1.22 1.38
N GLU A 161 -14.48 -0.42 2.02
CA GLU A 161 -14.15 0.95 2.38
C GLU A 161 -13.27 1.02 3.62
N THR A 162 -12.31 1.95 3.61
CA THR A 162 -11.39 2.27 4.70
C THR A 162 -11.07 3.78 4.68
N THR A 163 -10.31 4.26 5.66
CA THR A 163 -9.88 5.66 5.73
C THR A 163 -8.50 5.84 5.09
N LEU A 164 -8.17 7.08 4.73
CA LEU A 164 -6.82 7.38 4.25
C LEU A 164 -5.77 7.21 5.33
N MET A 165 -6.11 7.49 6.59
CA MET A 165 -5.21 7.27 7.71
C MET A 165 -4.85 5.80 7.85
N ASP A 166 -5.83 4.89 7.84
CA ASP A 166 -5.58 3.44 8.00
C ASP A 166 -4.74 2.89 6.84
N MET A 167 -5.08 3.26 5.61
CA MET A 167 -4.29 2.87 4.44
C MET A 167 -2.88 3.45 4.46
N THR A 168 -2.70 4.69 4.89
CA THR A 168 -1.36 5.30 4.99
C THR A 168 -0.55 4.62 6.08
N ASN A 169 -1.15 4.29 7.22
CA ASN A 169 -0.51 3.54 8.29
C ASN A 169 -0.09 2.13 7.85
N ALA A 170 -0.92 1.43 7.07
CA ALA A 170 -0.55 0.12 6.54
C ALA A 170 0.67 0.18 5.62
N TYR A 171 0.85 1.25 4.83
CA TYR A 171 2.09 1.49 4.07
C TYR A 171 3.22 1.96 4.98
N ASN A 172 2.92 2.65 6.08
CA ASN A 172 3.90 3.09 7.06
C ASN A 172 4.55 1.92 7.79
N ILE A 173 3.79 0.85 8.08
CA ILE A 173 4.32 -0.44 8.57
C ILE A 173 5.36 -0.99 7.58
N ILE A 174 5.08 -0.95 6.28
CA ILE A 174 6.01 -1.41 5.23
C ILE A 174 7.28 -0.54 5.23
N ALA A 175 7.11 0.79 5.28
CA ALA A 175 8.20 1.75 5.37
C ALA A 175 9.06 1.57 6.63
N SER A 176 8.43 1.16 7.74
CA SER A 176 9.05 0.83 9.03
C SER A 176 9.65 -0.57 9.08
N GLN A 177 10.04 -1.14 7.93
CA GLN A 177 10.67 -2.47 7.84
C GLN A 177 9.79 -3.63 8.34
N GLY A 178 8.47 -3.46 8.33
CA GLY A 178 7.52 -4.47 8.79
C GLY A 178 7.14 -4.36 10.27
N MET A 179 7.64 -3.35 10.98
CA MET A 179 7.30 -3.09 12.37
C MET A 179 5.92 -2.43 12.49
N GLU A 180 5.20 -2.75 13.56
CA GLU A 180 3.92 -2.13 13.87
C GLU A 180 4.08 -0.61 14.02
N THR A 181 3.16 0.13 13.40
CA THR A 181 3.04 1.57 13.57
C THR A 181 1.58 1.92 13.84
N ARG A 182 1.37 3.01 14.60
CA ARG A 182 0.05 3.59 14.85
C ARG A 182 0.12 5.10 14.59
N PRO A 183 -0.91 5.73 13.99
CA PRO A 183 -0.90 7.17 13.78
C PRO A 183 -0.90 7.93 15.11
N LYS A 184 0.07 8.82 15.30
CA LYS A 184 0.19 9.66 16.51
C LYS A 184 0.05 11.14 16.17
N LEU A 185 -0.93 11.79 16.79
CA LEU A 185 -1.18 13.23 16.65
C LEU A 185 -0.73 14.04 17.89
N ILE A 186 -0.54 13.37 19.04
CA ILE A 186 -0.19 14.00 20.31
C ILE A 186 1.13 13.40 20.80
N ASP A 187 2.18 14.21 20.86
CA ASP A 187 3.49 13.77 21.37
C ASP A 187 3.52 13.72 22.91
N SER A 188 2.99 14.78 23.55
CA SER A 188 2.95 14.89 25.02
C SER A 188 1.89 15.89 25.49
N VAL A 189 1.43 15.73 26.73
CA VAL A 189 0.50 16.63 27.40
C VAL A 189 1.11 17.03 28.74
N TYR A 190 1.07 18.33 29.05
CA TYR A 190 1.55 18.89 30.32
C TYR A 190 0.42 19.61 31.05
N ASP A 191 0.46 19.61 32.38
CA ASP A 191 -0.42 20.42 33.20
C ASP A 191 0.02 21.90 33.23
N ARG A 192 -0.79 22.76 33.86
CA ARG A 192 -0.49 24.20 34.01
C ARG A 192 0.78 24.53 34.79
N LYS A 193 1.33 23.55 35.53
CA LYS A 193 2.58 23.68 36.31
C LYS A 193 3.78 23.14 35.54
N GLY A 194 3.59 22.61 34.33
CA GLY A 194 4.63 21.99 33.52
C GLY A 194 4.90 20.52 33.86
N ASN A 195 4.05 19.86 34.65
CA ASN A 195 4.19 18.42 34.91
C ASN A 195 3.69 17.61 33.71
N LEU A 196 4.46 16.61 33.31
CA LEU A 196 4.11 15.70 32.22
C LEU A 196 2.95 14.78 32.64
N LEU A 197 1.82 14.86 31.94
CA LEU A 197 0.62 14.03 32.17
C LEU A 197 0.56 12.84 31.21
N TYR A 198 1.00 13.04 29.97
CA TYR A 198 0.99 12.02 28.92
C TYR A 198 2.22 12.19 28.04
N LYS A 199 2.81 11.07 27.62
CA LYS A 199 3.88 11.03 26.63
C LYS A 199 3.79 9.73 25.86
N ASP A 200 3.83 9.82 24.54
CA ASP A 200 3.80 8.65 23.66
C ASP A 200 5.23 8.19 23.36
N TYR A 201 5.88 7.54 24.35
CA TYR A 201 7.28 7.14 24.28
C TYR A 201 7.43 5.72 23.74
N ASP A 202 7.55 5.58 22.43
CA ASP A 202 7.85 4.30 21.79
C ASP A 202 9.34 4.17 21.48
N MET A 203 10.23 4.86 22.19
CA MET A 203 11.68 4.77 21.96
C MET A 203 12.38 4.20 23.19
N LYS A 204 13.22 3.18 22.97
CA LYS A 204 14.20 2.70 23.93
C LYS A 204 15.58 3.04 23.43
N CYS A 205 16.37 3.70 24.26
CA CYS A 205 17.79 3.83 23.96
C CYS A 205 18.55 2.63 24.52
N ILE A 206 19.16 1.87 23.62
CA ILE A 206 20.07 0.77 23.92
C ILE A 206 21.48 1.35 24.00
N ASN A 207 22.23 0.99 25.04
CA ASN A 207 23.60 1.47 25.29
C ASN A 207 23.72 3.00 25.45
N CYS A 208 22.64 3.72 25.78
CA CYS A 208 22.72 5.15 26.13
C CYS A 208 23.54 5.40 27.40
N ILE A 209 23.54 4.43 28.31
CA ILE A 209 24.33 4.45 29.54
C ILE A 209 25.29 3.27 29.43
N SER A 210 26.52 3.58 29.03
CA SER A 210 27.59 2.61 28.86
C SER A 210 28.90 3.22 29.35
N ASN A 211 29.69 2.40 30.04
CA ASN A 211 31.06 2.75 30.45
C ASN A 211 32.08 2.50 29.33
N ASP A 212 31.67 1.87 28.22
CA ASP A 212 32.50 1.66 27.04
C ASP A 212 32.36 2.86 26.10
N ILE A 213 33.47 3.60 25.92
CA ILE A 213 33.51 4.80 25.08
C ILE A 213 33.26 4.50 23.59
N ASN A 214 33.38 3.22 23.19
CA ASN A 214 33.14 2.78 21.82
C ASN A 214 31.70 2.31 21.59
N SER A 215 30.88 2.18 22.62
CA SER A 215 29.48 1.80 22.43
C SER A 215 28.69 3.00 21.92
N VAL A 216 28.22 2.93 20.68
CA VAL A 216 27.35 3.95 20.10
C VAL A 216 25.92 3.73 20.62
N PRO A 217 25.29 4.74 21.25
CA PRO A 217 23.88 4.65 21.65
C PRO A 217 22.99 4.37 20.44
N GLU A 218 22.10 3.39 20.59
CA GLU A 218 21.15 3.02 19.54
C GLU A 218 19.72 3.31 20.02
N ILE A 219 19.05 4.26 19.36
CA ILE A 219 17.63 4.53 19.63
C ILE A 219 16.81 3.55 18.79
N LYS A 220 16.08 2.66 19.46
CA LYS A 220 15.13 1.75 18.81
C LYS A 220 13.70 2.11 19.16
N TYR A 221 12.83 1.98 18.18
CA TYR A 221 11.42 2.02 18.45
C TYR A 221 10.96 0.70 19.08
N VAL A 222 10.10 0.80 20.09
CA VAL A 222 9.48 -0.35 20.75
C VAL A 222 8.18 -0.62 20.01
N SER A 223 8.25 -1.56 19.08
CA SER A 223 7.11 -2.01 18.30
C SER A 223 7.21 -3.51 18.04
N GLU A 224 6.07 -4.15 17.79
CA GLU A 224 6.01 -5.56 17.45
C GLU A 224 6.26 -5.75 15.94
N PRO A 225 7.01 -6.78 15.51
CA PRO A 225 7.12 -7.10 14.09
C PRO A 225 5.79 -7.67 13.58
N ILE A 226 5.20 -7.03 12.57
CA ILE A 226 3.98 -7.49 11.89
C ILE A 226 4.34 -8.28 10.63
N ILE A 227 5.36 -7.84 9.90
CA ILE A 227 5.89 -8.48 8.69
C ILE A 227 7.35 -8.81 8.94
N SER A 228 7.80 -10.00 8.54
CA SER A 228 9.24 -10.33 8.59
C SER A 228 10.06 -9.37 7.71
N GLU A 229 11.27 -9.01 8.15
CA GLU A 229 12.13 -8.07 7.41
C GLU A 229 12.37 -8.52 5.96
N ASP A 230 12.52 -9.84 5.74
CA ASP A 230 12.78 -10.45 4.43
C ASP A 230 11.60 -10.27 3.47
N VAL A 231 10.39 -10.66 3.91
CA VAL A 231 9.15 -10.48 3.13
C VAL A 231 8.89 -8.98 2.89
N ASN A 232 9.10 -8.15 3.90
CA ASN A 232 8.90 -6.71 3.79
C ASN A 232 9.83 -6.08 2.75
N TYR A 233 11.09 -6.49 2.70
CA TYR A 233 12.04 -6.01 1.70
C TYR A 233 11.66 -6.48 0.29
N GLN A 234 11.22 -7.72 0.12
CA GLN A 234 10.67 -8.18 -1.15
C GLN A 234 9.53 -7.27 -1.60
N LEU A 235 8.50 -7.09 -0.77
CA LEU A 235 7.35 -6.23 -1.10
C LEU A 235 7.77 -4.80 -1.43
N THR A 236 8.68 -4.22 -0.63
CA THR A 236 9.24 -2.88 -0.85
C THR A 236 9.96 -2.80 -2.21
N SER A 237 10.70 -3.83 -2.58
CA SER A 237 11.35 -3.93 -3.89
C SER A 237 10.34 -4.01 -5.04
N LEU A 238 9.22 -4.74 -4.87
CA LEU A 238 8.13 -4.78 -5.86
C LEU A 238 7.50 -3.39 -6.04
N LEU A 239 7.20 -2.70 -4.92
CA LEU A 239 6.65 -1.36 -4.91
C LEU A 239 7.62 -0.31 -5.48
N ASN A 240 8.92 -0.42 -5.23
CA ASN A 240 9.93 0.40 -5.89
C ASN A 240 9.92 0.19 -7.41
N GLY A 241 9.71 -1.06 -7.85
CA GLY A 241 9.49 -1.37 -9.25
C GLY A 241 8.28 -0.66 -9.85
N ALA A 242 7.17 -0.60 -9.11
CA ALA A 242 5.96 0.11 -9.53
C ALA A 242 6.19 1.62 -9.69
N MET A 243 7.06 2.19 -8.86
CA MET A 243 7.49 3.59 -8.95
C MET A 243 8.45 3.84 -10.11
N ARG A 244 9.34 2.90 -10.42
CA ARG A 244 10.33 3.09 -11.48
C ARG A 244 9.80 2.82 -12.88
N ARG A 245 8.96 1.78 -13.04
CA ARG A 245 8.59 1.18 -14.34
C ARG A 245 7.08 0.88 -14.48
N GLY A 246 6.33 1.13 -13.41
CA GLY A 246 4.92 0.84 -13.30
C GLY A 246 4.03 2.07 -13.38
N THR A 247 2.87 1.99 -12.71
CA THR A 247 1.86 3.06 -12.69
C THR A 247 2.31 4.33 -11.97
N GLY A 248 3.37 4.24 -11.14
CA GLY A 248 4.00 5.34 -10.42
C GLY A 248 5.16 6.02 -11.16
N ALA A 249 5.49 5.62 -12.39
CA ALA A 249 6.68 6.06 -13.15
C ALA A 249 6.88 7.58 -13.26
N ARG A 250 5.82 8.39 -13.17
CA ARG A 250 5.92 9.86 -13.17
C ARG A 250 6.64 10.41 -11.94
N SER A 251 6.71 9.64 -10.85
CA SER A 251 7.48 10.02 -9.64
C SER A 251 8.99 10.06 -9.84
N ASN A 252 9.51 9.46 -10.92
CA ASN A 252 10.94 9.45 -11.23
C ASN A 252 11.54 10.87 -11.38
N VAL A 253 10.72 11.91 -11.57
CA VAL A 253 11.19 13.31 -11.59
C VAL A 253 11.86 13.72 -10.27
N LEU A 254 11.46 13.09 -9.16
CA LEU A 254 11.98 13.37 -7.82
C LEU A 254 13.45 12.91 -7.67
N LYS A 255 13.89 11.94 -8.49
CA LYS A 255 15.24 11.34 -8.41
C LYS A 255 15.59 10.85 -6.99
N LYS A 256 14.63 10.25 -6.31
CA LYS A 256 14.78 9.61 -5.00
C LYS A 256 14.36 8.15 -5.04
N THR A 257 14.89 7.36 -4.12
CA THR A 257 14.43 6.01 -3.84
C THR A 257 13.04 6.05 -3.22
N LEU A 258 12.05 5.56 -3.97
CA LEU A 258 10.64 5.59 -3.60
C LEU A 258 10.01 4.22 -3.78
N ALA A 259 9.09 3.86 -2.90
CA ALA A 259 8.16 2.74 -3.07
C ALA A 259 6.74 3.27 -2.95
N GLY A 260 5.79 2.71 -3.67
CA GLY A 260 4.42 3.18 -3.61
C GLY A 260 3.50 2.51 -4.61
N LYS A 261 2.21 2.86 -4.51
CA LYS A 261 1.17 2.24 -5.30
C LYS A 261 0.05 3.22 -5.62
N THR A 262 -0.42 3.14 -6.85
CA THR A 262 -1.64 3.83 -7.29
C THR A 262 -2.88 2.99 -6.93
N GLY A 263 -3.93 3.66 -6.46
CA GLY A 263 -5.26 3.11 -6.30
C GLY A 263 -6.26 3.82 -7.21
N THR A 264 -7.14 3.04 -7.81
CA THR A 264 -8.22 3.54 -8.66
C THR A 264 -9.37 2.56 -8.52
N THR A 265 -10.56 3.09 -8.24
CA THR A 265 -11.79 2.30 -8.13
C THR A 265 -12.46 2.14 -9.49
N ASN A 266 -13.45 1.24 -9.56
CA ASN A 266 -14.27 1.13 -10.76
C ASN A 266 -14.97 2.48 -11.02
N ASN A 267 -15.10 2.85 -12.30
CA ASN A 267 -15.65 4.13 -12.74
C ASN A 267 -14.95 5.37 -12.15
N SER A 268 -13.71 5.23 -11.66
CA SER A 268 -12.90 6.37 -11.21
C SER A 268 -13.62 7.28 -10.21
N HIS A 269 -14.32 6.69 -9.22
CA HIS A 269 -14.94 7.47 -8.14
C HIS A 269 -13.89 7.97 -7.14
N ASP A 270 -12.84 7.18 -6.95
CA ASP A 270 -11.78 7.42 -5.98
C ASP A 270 -10.42 7.19 -6.63
N ALA A 271 -9.55 8.19 -6.49
CA ALA A 271 -8.15 8.13 -6.91
C ALA A 271 -7.27 8.20 -5.67
N TRP A 272 -6.38 7.21 -5.54
CA TRP A 272 -5.46 7.11 -4.43
C TRP A 272 -4.03 7.05 -4.92
N PHE A 273 -3.13 7.59 -4.12
CA PHE A 273 -1.72 7.32 -4.25
C PHE A 273 -1.09 7.26 -2.86
N ILE A 274 -0.39 6.17 -2.55
CA ILE A 274 0.32 6.04 -1.27
C ILE A 274 1.74 5.59 -1.59
N GLY A 275 2.72 6.28 -1.02
CA GLY A 275 4.13 5.97 -1.24
C GLY A 275 4.99 6.44 -0.09
N PHE A 276 6.23 5.97 -0.07
CA PHE A 276 7.18 6.23 1.00
C PHE A 276 8.63 6.25 0.50
N THR A 277 9.44 6.92 1.29
CA THR A 277 10.90 6.82 1.34
C THR A 277 11.28 6.23 2.70
N PRO A 278 12.56 5.96 2.99
CA PRO A 278 12.99 5.62 4.35
C PRO A 278 12.67 6.69 5.42
N TYR A 279 12.36 7.93 5.02
CA TYR A 279 12.14 9.06 5.94
C TYR A 279 10.67 9.43 6.16
N VAL A 280 9.82 9.17 5.17
CA VAL A 280 8.44 9.67 5.18
C VAL A 280 7.53 8.76 4.35
N THR A 281 6.35 8.51 4.88
CA THR A 281 5.21 7.88 4.19
C THR A 281 4.16 8.94 3.95
N ALA A 282 3.63 9.03 2.73
CA ALA A 282 2.54 9.94 2.40
C ALA A 282 1.46 9.25 1.58
N GLY A 283 0.22 9.48 1.96
CA GLY A 283 -0.98 9.03 1.25
C GLY A 283 -1.81 10.23 0.79
N THR A 284 -2.34 10.14 -0.43
CA THR A 284 -3.27 11.12 -1.00
C THR A 284 -4.52 10.43 -1.53
N TYR A 285 -5.66 11.04 -1.26
CA TYR A 285 -6.98 10.63 -1.72
C TYR A 285 -7.66 11.81 -2.41
N ILE A 286 -8.30 11.56 -3.56
CA ILE A 286 -9.11 12.53 -4.28
C ILE A 286 -10.41 11.86 -4.76
N GLY A 287 -11.53 12.55 -4.55
CA GLY A 287 -12.87 12.07 -4.94
C GLY A 287 -13.97 13.05 -4.54
N TYR A 288 -15.22 12.70 -4.86
CA TYR A 288 -16.39 13.49 -4.47
C TYR A 288 -17.00 12.96 -3.17
N ASP A 289 -17.53 13.87 -2.33
CA ASP A 289 -18.22 13.49 -1.08
C ASP A 289 -19.35 12.48 -1.33
N ILE A 290 -20.20 12.80 -2.30
CA ILE A 290 -21.16 11.88 -2.89
C ILE A 290 -20.46 11.22 -4.08
N PRO A 291 -20.16 9.91 -4.03
CA PRO A 291 -19.42 9.22 -5.08
C PRO A 291 -20.04 9.44 -6.46
N ARG A 292 -19.22 9.87 -7.42
CA ARG A 292 -19.57 10.00 -8.83
C ARG A 292 -18.29 9.92 -9.67
N ASP A 293 -18.46 9.63 -10.96
CA ASP A 293 -17.37 9.53 -11.91
C ASP A 293 -16.57 10.85 -11.99
N MET A 294 -15.26 10.77 -11.80
CA MET A 294 -14.34 11.89 -12.02
C MET A 294 -13.99 12.08 -13.50
N GLY A 295 -14.24 11.04 -14.31
CA GLY A 295 -13.92 10.94 -15.72
C GLY A 295 -13.06 9.70 -15.99
N GLN A 296 -13.25 9.08 -17.16
CA GLN A 296 -12.57 7.82 -17.53
C GLN A 296 -11.03 7.88 -17.52
N ARG A 297 -10.43 9.08 -17.55
CA ARG A 297 -8.97 9.29 -17.52
C ARG A 297 -8.46 9.68 -16.14
N GLU A 298 -9.35 9.89 -15.17
CA GLU A 298 -9.01 10.30 -13.82
C GLU A 298 -8.69 9.08 -12.97
N THR A 299 -7.41 8.89 -12.68
CA THR A 299 -6.85 7.72 -11.99
C THR A 299 -5.93 8.19 -10.88
N GLY A 300 -5.51 7.25 -10.01
CA GLY A 300 -4.47 7.53 -9.02
C GLY A 300 -3.19 8.11 -9.63
N SER A 301 -2.85 7.74 -10.87
CA SER A 301 -1.65 8.23 -11.58
C SER A 301 -1.80 9.63 -12.20
N THR A 302 -3.02 10.11 -12.42
CA THR A 302 -3.29 11.42 -13.05
C THR A 302 -3.76 12.47 -12.07
N VAL A 303 -4.41 12.06 -10.97
CA VAL A 303 -5.02 12.96 -9.99
C VAL A 303 -4.21 12.99 -8.69
N SER A 304 -4.00 11.84 -8.06
CA SER A 304 -3.42 11.77 -6.70
C SER A 304 -1.90 11.78 -6.70
N LEU A 305 -1.27 11.14 -7.69
CA LEU A 305 0.20 11.08 -7.84
C LEU A 305 0.85 12.46 -8.05
N PRO A 306 0.32 13.40 -8.88
CA PRO A 306 0.89 14.74 -8.97
C PRO A 306 0.95 15.48 -7.63
N ILE A 307 -0.12 15.39 -6.83
CA ILE A 307 -0.17 16.00 -5.48
C ILE A 307 0.91 15.40 -4.58
N PHE A 308 1.08 14.07 -4.63
CA PHE A 308 2.17 13.40 -3.91
C PHE A 308 3.54 13.86 -4.39
N ILE A 309 3.77 13.99 -5.69
CA ILE A 309 5.05 14.45 -6.26
C ILE A 309 5.35 15.87 -5.78
N ASP A 310 4.39 16.78 -5.87
CA ASP A 310 4.58 18.18 -5.45
C ASP A 310 4.94 18.27 -3.97
N PHE A 311 4.24 17.50 -3.12
CA PHE A 311 4.57 17.42 -1.70
C PHE A 311 5.97 16.84 -1.46
N MET A 312 6.29 15.69 -2.06
CA MET A 312 7.58 15.02 -1.85
C MET A 312 8.74 15.85 -2.39
N GLN A 313 8.53 16.59 -3.48
CA GLN A 313 9.52 17.50 -4.04
C GLN A 313 9.90 18.59 -3.03
N ALA A 314 9.00 19.01 -2.14
CA ALA A 314 9.31 19.92 -1.05
C ALA A 314 9.85 19.17 0.19
N ALA A 315 9.23 18.05 0.57
CA ALA A 315 9.49 17.36 1.82
C ALA A 315 10.84 16.64 1.87
N VAL A 316 11.33 16.10 0.75
CA VAL A 316 12.56 15.28 0.71
C VAL A 316 13.66 15.83 -0.19
N ASN A 317 13.51 17.07 -0.69
CA ASN A 317 14.50 17.67 -1.60
C ASN A 317 15.91 17.62 -1.02
N ASP A 318 16.03 18.09 0.22
CA ASP A 318 17.30 18.32 0.91
C ASP A 318 17.76 17.10 1.72
N LEU A 319 16.97 16.01 1.71
CA LEU A 319 17.35 14.75 2.37
C LEU A 319 18.22 13.91 1.41
N PRO A 320 19.26 13.21 1.91
CA PRO A 320 20.06 12.35 1.06
C PRO A 320 19.22 11.17 0.52
N ASP A 321 19.44 10.80 -0.74
CA ASP A 321 18.84 9.59 -1.30
C ASP A 321 19.47 8.36 -0.66
N VAL A 322 18.67 7.61 0.09
CA VAL A 322 19.12 6.41 0.82
C VAL A 322 18.35 5.20 0.29
N PRO A 323 19.05 4.12 -0.08
CA PRO A 323 18.39 2.90 -0.53
C PRO A 323 17.64 2.23 0.64
N PHE A 324 16.59 1.47 0.32
CA PHE A 324 15.97 0.59 1.31
C PHE A 324 16.99 -0.44 1.81
N LYS A 325 17.06 -0.62 3.14
CA LYS A 325 18.01 -1.54 3.79
C LYS A 325 17.71 -2.98 3.39
N VAL A 326 18.72 -3.68 2.88
CA VAL A 326 18.63 -5.10 2.52
C VAL A 326 18.82 -5.96 3.78
N PRO A 327 17.85 -6.81 4.15
CA PRO A 327 18.00 -7.76 5.26
C PRO A 327 19.09 -8.79 5.00
N LYS A 328 19.65 -9.38 6.07
CA LYS A 328 20.78 -10.32 5.98
C LYS A 328 20.45 -11.60 5.19
N ASN A 329 19.20 -12.04 5.21
CA ASN A 329 18.77 -13.27 4.54
C ASN A 329 18.24 -13.02 3.12
N ILE A 330 18.32 -11.79 2.61
CA ILE A 330 17.96 -11.50 1.22
C ILE A 330 19.18 -11.65 0.31
N ILE A 331 18.99 -12.43 -0.75
CA ILE A 331 19.97 -12.61 -1.82
C ILE A 331 19.43 -11.90 -3.07
N LEU A 332 20.24 -10.98 -3.60
CA LEU A 332 19.93 -10.27 -4.84
C LEU A 332 20.49 -11.05 -6.03
N ARG A 333 19.64 -11.40 -7.00
CA ARG A 333 20.03 -12.11 -8.23
C ARG A 333 19.56 -11.34 -9.45
N LYS A 334 20.35 -11.36 -10.52
CA LYS A 334 19.93 -10.78 -11.80
C LYS A 334 18.94 -11.71 -12.49
N ILE A 335 17.78 -11.17 -12.86
CA ILE A 335 16.76 -11.88 -13.65
C ILE A 335 16.32 -11.02 -14.83
N ASP A 336 15.81 -11.68 -15.87
CA ASP A 336 14.94 -11.01 -16.84
C ASP A 336 13.55 -10.84 -16.22
N ARG A 337 13.07 -9.60 -16.14
CA ARG A 337 11.83 -9.28 -15.39
C ARG A 337 10.55 -9.83 -16.03
N HIS A 338 10.57 -10.13 -17.33
CA HIS A 338 9.39 -10.63 -18.06
C HIS A 338 9.26 -12.14 -17.92
N SER A 339 10.35 -12.88 -18.16
CA SER A 339 10.38 -14.33 -18.09
C SER A 339 10.62 -14.87 -16.68
N GLY A 340 11.15 -14.06 -15.76
CA GLY A 340 11.51 -14.47 -14.40
C GLY A 340 12.79 -15.31 -14.30
N LYS A 341 13.45 -15.61 -15.43
CA LYS A 341 14.64 -16.47 -15.49
C LYS A 341 15.88 -15.74 -15.00
N PHE A 342 16.78 -16.49 -14.35
CA PHE A 342 18.10 -16.00 -13.98
C PHE A 342 18.92 -15.67 -15.23
N VAL A 343 19.67 -14.57 -15.16
CA VAL A 343 20.61 -14.19 -16.22
C VAL A 343 21.93 -14.92 -15.98
N GLU A 344 22.13 -16.02 -16.72
CA GLU A 344 23.39 -16.78 -16.71
C GLU A 344 24.33 -16.36 -17.84
N ASP A 345 23.78 -16.00 -19.01
CA ASP A 345 24.51 -15.48 -20.17
C ASP A 345 23.90 -14.15 -20.62
N TYR A 346 24.74 -13.12 -20.74
CA TYR A 346 24.35 -11.76 -21.08
C TYR A 346 24.13 -11.54 -22.59
N ASN A 347 24.50 -12.50 -23.44
CA ASN A 347 24.47 -12.33 -24.90
C ASN A 347 23.07 -12.45 -25.53
N SER A 348 22.06 -12.93 -24.80
CA SER A 348 20.71 -13.21 -25.34
C SER A 348 19.59 -12.30 -24.76
N ILE A 349 19.94 -11.32 -23.92
CA ILE A 349 18.95 -10.56 -23.15
C ILE A 349 19.02 -9.06 -23.46
N ASN A 350 17.84 -8.44 -23.57
CA ASN A 350 17.76 -6.98 -23.57
C ASN A 350 18.14 -6.44 -22.19
N TYR A 351 19.33 -5.85 -22.08
CA TYR A 351 19.86 -5.30 -20.81
C TYR A 351 18.90 -4.33 -20.09
N LYS A 352 17.95 -3.70 -20.80
CA LYS A 352 16.94 -2.81 -20.21
C LYS A 352 15.91 -3.55 -19.35
N ASP A 353 15.76 -4.85 -19.54
CA ASP A 353 14.78 -5.69 -18.84
C ASP A 353 15.42 -6.52 -17.70
N VAL A 354 16.74 -6.45 -17.55
CA VAL A 354 17.47 -7.08 -16.45
C VAL A 354 17.33 -6.26 -15.17
N ILE A 355 16.92 -6.91 -14.09
CA ILE A 355 16.80 -6.29 -12.76
C ILE A 355 17.50 -7.13 -11.70
N LEU A 356 17.87 -6.50 -10.58
CA LEU A 356 18.20 -7.22 -9.36
C LEU A 356 16.89 -7.55 -8.63
N GLU A 357 16.62 -8.84 -8.48
CA GLU A 357 15.45 -9.36 -7.80
C GLU A 357 15.82 -9.93 -6.42
N ALA A 358 14.93 -9.72 -5.45
CA ALA A 358 15.15 -10.07 -4.05
C ALA A 358 14.56 -11.44 -3.70
N PHE A 359 15.43 -12.38 -3.31
CA PHE A 359 15.03 -13.73 -2.90
C PHE A 359 15.36 -13.96 -1.43
N GLN A 360 14.49 -14.66 -0.71
CA GLN A 360 14.82 -15.16 0.63
C GLN A 360 15.83 -16.32 0.50
N ASN A 361 16.79 -16.40 1.41
CA ASN A 361 17.82 -17.44 1.39
C ASN A 361 17.18 -18.85 1.40
N GLY A 362 17.53 -19.67 0.41
CA GLY A 362 16.96 -21.02 0.23
C GLY A 362 15.61 -21.06 -0.51
N ASN A 363 14.91 -19.93 -0.65
CA ASN A 363 13.68 -19.82 -1.43
C ASN A 363 13.98 -19.40 -2.88
N PHE A 364 14.67 -20.29 -3.60
CA PHE A 364 14.90 -20.19 -5.04
C PHE A 364 13.93 -21.07 -5.84
N GLN A 365 13.00 -21.74 -5.16
CA GLN A 365 12.14 -22.73 -5.79
C GLN A 365 11.14 -22.07 -6.75
N ASP A 366 10.94 -22.68 -7.91
CA ASP A 366 9.97 -22.30 -8.93
C ASP A 366 8.51 -22.52 -8.45
N LYS A 367 8.13 -21.90 -7.32
CA LYS A 367 6.73 -21.87 -6.91
C LYS A 367 6.01 -20.97 -7.91
N SER A 368 5.21 -21.57 -8.77
CA SER A 368 4.38 -20.89 -9.76
C SER A 368 2.91 -20.98 -9.37
N PHE A 369 2.10 -20.07 -9.90
CA PHE A 369 0.65 -20.13 -9.71
C PHE A 369 0.08 -21.14 -10.69
N SER A 370 -0.72 -22.08 -10.19
CA SER A 370 -1.31 -23.10 -11.04
C SER A 370 -2.27 -22.47 -12.06
N SER A 371 -2.23 -22.92 -13.31
CA SER A 371 -3.20 -22.54 -14.33
C SER A 371 -4.57 -23.21 -14.13
N GLU A 372 -4.62 -24.26 -13.29
CA GLU A 372 -5.68 -25.27 -13.29
C GLU A 372 -6.38 -25.52 -11.94
N LYS A 373 -6.23 -24.67 -10.91
CA LYS A 373 -7.14 -24.76 -9.74
C LYS A 373 -8.57 -24.44 -10.19
N SER A 374 -9.26 -25.49 -10.65
CA SER A 374 -10.65 -25.51 -11.03
C SER A 374 -11.50 -25.12 -9.82
N THR A 375 -12.54 -24.36 -10.08
CA THR A 375 -13.48 -23.72 -9.16
C THR A 375 -14.38 -24.70 -8.39
N ASN A 376 -13.88 -25.89 -8.02
CA ASN A 376 -14.67 -26.96 -7.41
C ASN A 376 -14.53 -27.09 -5.89
N GLN A 377 -13.78 -26.22 -5.21
CA GLN A 377 -13.89 -26.13 -3.76
C GLN A 377 -15.10 -25.27 -3.41
N HIS A 378 -16.21 -25.96 -3.16
CA HIS A 378 -17.38 -25.41 -2.49
C HIS A 378 -16.95 -24.75 -1.19
N ALA A 379 -16.98 -23.42 -1.22
CA ALA A 379 -17.04 -22.58 -0.05
C ALA A 379 -18.46 -22.63 0.54
N ASP A 380 -18.89 -23.80 1.03
CA ASP A 380 -20.05 -23.89 1.94
C ASP A 380 -19.61 -23.31 3.29
N TYR A 381 -19.48 -21.99 3.35
CA TYR A 381 -19.20 -21.29 4.59
C TYR A 381 -20.49 -21.22 5.40
N ASN A 382 -20.60 -22.09 6.39
CA ASN A 382 -21.60 -21.98 7.43
C ASN A 382 -21.21 -20.80 8.35
N LEU A 383 -21.54 -19.58 7.92
CA LEU A 383 -21.23 -18.31 8.62
C LEU A 383 -21.65 -18.29 10.10
N ARG A 384 -22.58 -19.16 10.52
CA ARG A 384 -23.01 -19.29 11.92
C ARG A 384 -21.97 -19.94 12.82
N SER A 385 -21.24 -20.95 12.37
CA SER A 385 -20.31 -21.68 13.26
C SER A 385 -19.03 -20.89 13.59
N ILE A 386 -18.71 -19.86 12.80
CA ILE A 386 -17.54 -19.00 13.02
C ILE A 386 -17.87 -17.87 14.00
N ILE A 387 -19.09 -17.32 13.94
CA ILE A 387 -19.60 -16.36 14.92
C ILE A 387 -19.64 -17.00 16.31
N ASP A 388 -20.05 -18.27 16.41
CA ASP A 388 -20.11 -19.00 17.68
C ASP A 388 -18.73 -19.41 18.23
N SER A 389 -17.65 -19.32 17.43
CA SER A 389 -16.28 -19.70 17.83
C SER A 389 -15.40 -18.52 18.24
N LEU A 390 -15.90 -17.29 18.08
CA LEU A 390 -15.26 -16.07 18.54
C LEU A 390 -16.06 -15.63 19.78
N ASP A 391 -15.60 -16.01 20.97
CA ASP A 391 -16.08 -15.50 22.26
C ASP A 391 -15.87 -13.96 22.30
N ILE A 392 -16.79 -13.22 21.69
CA ILE A 392 -16.93 -11.78 21.84
C ILE A 392 -18.16 -11.61 22.72
N GLU A 393 -17.93 -11.51 24.03
CA GLU A 393 -18.96 -11.10 24.97
C GLU A 393 -19.50 -9.72 24.56
N ASP A 394 -20.78 -9.72 24.17
CA ASP A 394 -21.59 -8.53 23.96
C ASP A 394 -21.78 -7.80 25.30
N GLU A 395 -20.85 -6.92 25.68
CA GLU A 395 -21.14 -5.89 26.70
C GLU A 395 -21.87 -4.71 26.06
N THR A 396 -23.15 -4.93 25.77
CA THR A 396 -24.14 -3.85 25.74
C THR A 396 -25.31 -4.21 26.67
N ASN A 397 -25.16 -3.87 27.95
CA ASN A 397 -26.28 -3.72 28.89
C ASN A 397 -25.93 -2.71 29.99
N ASN A 398 -26.10 -1.42 29.68
CA ASN A 398 -26.82 -0.40 30.48
C ASN A 398 -26.58 1.02 29.96
#